data_AF-A0A7S2K669-F1
#
_entry.id   AF-A0A7S2K669-F1
#
_cell.length_a   1.000
_cell.length_b   1.000
_cell.length_c   1.000
_cell.angle_alpha   90.00
_cell.angle_beta   90.00
_cell.angle_gamma   90.00
#
_symmetry.space_group_name_H-M   'P 1'
#
loop_
_entity.id
_entity.type
_entity.pdbx_description
1 polymer ?
#
loop_
_entity_poly.entity_id
_entity_poly.type
_entity_poly.pdbx_seq_one_letter_code
_entity_poly.pdbx_strand_id
1 'polypeptide(L)'
;KCGAIKGASQLVLDDAKTTSSWWCCQTEKAPCLPKNPSALDKYLRGLTPPAKEALDSLGGEASMEEVAGAAVYANVWHTIESLLEHSEPLRESARSGGLELHGAVYHIETGKVEFLGQHPGLKGLL
;
A
#
# COMPACT_ATOMS: atom_id res chain seq x y z
N LYS A 1 0.70 -9.37 9.82
CA LYS A 1 -0.67 -8.80 9.87
C LYS A 1 -0.59 -7.31 10.23
N CYS A 2 -1.24 -6.43 9.48
CA CYS A 2 -1.29 -4.98 9.74
C CYS A 2 -2.73 -4.47 9.64
N GLY A 3 -3.27 -3.92 10.74
CA GLY A 3 -4.68 -3.50 10.80
C GLY A 3 -5.02 -2.36 9.84
N ALA A 4 -4.12 -1.38 9.72
CA ALA A 4 -4.31 -0.25 8.81
C ALA A 4 -4.28 -0.66 7.33
N ILE A 5 -3.33 -1.52 6.95
CA ILE A 5 -3.26 -2.08 5.59
C ILE A 5 -4.48 -2.94 5.29
N LYS A 6 -4.96 -3.73 6.26
CA LYS A 6 -6.21 -4.48 6.10
C LYS A 6 -7.39 -3.55 5.85
N GLY A 7 -7.50 -2.46 6.60
CA GLY A 7 -8.53 -1.43 6.38
C GLY A 7 -8.44 -0.77 5.00
N ALA A 8 -7.24 -0.39 4.56
CA ALA A 8 -7.03 0.18 3.23
C ALA A 8 -7.33 -0.82 2.10
N SER A 9 -6.99 -2.09 2.29
CA SER A 9 -7.30 -3.17 1.34
C SER A 9 -8.80 -3.39 1.20
N GLN A 10 -9.54 -3.33 2.31
CA GLN A 10 -11.00 -3.40 2.27
C GLN A 10 -11.59 -2.24 1.45
N LEU A 11 -11.10 -1.01 1.64
CA LEU A 11 -11.56 0.14 0.83
C LEU A 11 -11.34 -0.08 -0.67
N VAL A 12 -10.16 -0.58 -1.05
CA VAL A 12 -9.85 -0.86 -2.47
C VAL A 12 -10.76 -1.95 -3.05
N LEU A 13 -11.03 -3.02 -2.30
CA LEU A 13 -11.91 -4.10 -2.73
C LEU A 13 -13.38 -3.68 -2.84
N ASP A 14 -13.85 -2.83 -1.93
CA ASP A 14 -15.21 -2.29 -1.96
C ASP A 14 -15.40 -1.36 -3.18
N ASP A 15 -14.39 -0.55 -3.50
CA ASP A 15 -14.38 0.29 -4.71
C ASP A 15 -14.36 -0.56 -5.99
N ALA A 16 -13.54 -1.63 -6.04
CA ALA A 16 -13.47 -2.53 -7.19
C ALA A 16 -14.81 -3.23 -7.48
N LYS A 17 -15.47 -3.77 -6.44
CA LYS A 17 -16.79 -4.42 -6.55
C LYS A 17 -17.87 -3.45 -7.05
N THR A 18 -17.82 -2.21 -6.54
CA THR A 18 -18.76 -1.16 -6.95
C THR A 18 -18.59 -0.82 -8.43
N THR A 19 -17.37 -0.85 -8.95
CA THR A 19 -17.05 -0.54 -10.35
C THR A 19 -17.46 -1.68 -11.30
N SER A 20 -17.39 -2.95 -10.89
CA SER A 20 -17.81 -4.12 -11.69
C SER A 20 -19.34 -4.33 -11.77
N SER A 21 -20.12 -3.68 -10.90
CA SER A 21 -21.59 -3.79 -10.84
C SER A 21 -22.33 -2.73 -11.69
N TRP A 22 -21.60 -1.93 -12.48
CA TRP A 22 -22.09 -0.69 -13.10
C TRP A 22 -23.11 -0.84 -14.24
N TRP A 23 -23.59 -2.05 -14.54
CA TRP A 23 -24.71 -2.19 -15.48
C TRP A 23 -26.09 -1.87 -14.87
N CYS A 24 -26.21 -1.62 -13.56
CA CYS A 24 -27.55 -1.57 -12.94
C CYS A 24 -28.08 -0.21 -12.45
N CYS A 25 -27.30 0.87 -12.35
CA CYS A 25 -27.84 2.15 -11.87
C CYS A 25 -27.20 3.37 -12.55
N GLN A 26 -27.81 3.80 -13.66
CA GLN A 26 -27.73 5.19 -14.11
C GLN A 26 -28.42 6.07 -13.07
N THR A 27 -27.66 6.69 -12.17
CA THR A 27 -27.90 8.02 -11.55
C THR A 27 -26.91 8.26 -10.40
N GLU A 28 -25.86 9.06 -10.66
CA GLU A 28 -25.14 9.96 -9.75
C GLU A 28 -24.76 9.56 -8.29
N LYS A 29 -24.55 8.28 -7.96
CA LYS A 29 -23.88 7.93 -6.69
C LYS A 29 -22.78 6.90 -6.87
N ALA A 30 -21.60 7.39 -7.24
CA ALA A 30 -20.34 6.84 -6.74
C ALA A 30 -20.47 6.65 -5.21
N PRO A 31 -19.86 5.62 -4.58
CA PRO A 31 -20.05 5.32 -3.17
C PRO A 31 -19.82 6.59 -2.36
N CYS A 32 -20.91 7.15 -1.85
CA CYS A 32 -20.93 8.52 -1.35
C CYS A 32 -20.25 8.53 0.01
N LEU A 33 -19.01 9.00 -0.01
CA LEU A 33 -18.17 9.23 1.15
C LEU A 33 -18.90 10.10 2.19
N PRO A 34 -18.59 9.94 3.49
CA PRO A 34 -19.06 10.90 4.48
C PRO A 34 -18.58 12.29 4.10
N LYS A 35 -19.49 13.28 4.11
CA LYS A 35 -19.20 14.68 3.75
C LYS A 35 -17.99 15.26 4.50
N ASN A 36 -17.67 14.71 5.68
CA ASN A 36 -16.49 15.01 6.48
C ASN A 36 -15.78 13.71 6.88
N PRO A 37 -14.72 13.28 6.17
CA PRO A 37 -13.98 12.08 6.53
C PRO A 37 -13.23 12.28 7.84
N SER A 38 -13.26 11.26 8.71
CA SER A 38 -12.49 11.25 9.95
C SER A 38 -10.99 11.25 9.68
N ALA A 39 -10.18 11.52 10.71
CA ALA A 39 -8.72 11.40 10.60
C ALA A 39 -8.29 9.98 10.20
N LEU A 40 -8.97 8.96 10.73
CA LEU A 40 -8.73 7.57 10.36
C LEU A 40 -9.06 7.32 8.89
N ASP A 41 -10.20 7.82 8.39
CA ASP A 41 -10.58 7.65 6.98
C ASP A 41 -9.54 8.27 6.04
N LYS A 42 -9.04 9.46 6.38
CA LYS A 42 -7.98 10.12 5.60
C LYS A 42 -6.69 9.32 5.62
N TYR A 43 -6.31 8.77 6.78
CA TYR A 43 -5.12 7.95 6.92
C TYR A 43 -5.23 6.65 6.11
N LEU A 44 -6.34 5.91 6.22
CA LEU A 44 -6.54 4.67 5.48
C LEU A 44 -6.54 4.89 3.96
N ARG A 45 -7.05 6.04 3.50
CA ARG A 45 -6.94 6.44 2.08
C ARG A 45 -5.50 6.67 1.63
N GLY A 46 -4.66 7.23 2.48
CA GLY A 46 -3.24 7.38 2.17
C GLY A 46 -2.51 6.05 1.98
N LEU A 47 -3.08 4.95 2.51
CA LEU A 47 -2.54 3.60 2.39
C LEU A 47 -3.19 2.79 1.26
N THR A 48 -4.09 3.35 0.46
CA THR A 48 -4.68 2.61 -0.67
C THR A 48 -3.73 2.32 -1.82
N PRO A 49 -2.69 3.14 -2.13
CA PRO A 49 -1.76 2.82 -3.23
C PRO A 49 -1.11 1.42 -3.12
N PRO A 50 -0.48 1.02 -1.99
CA PRO A 50 0.09 -0.32 -1.87
C PRO A 50 -0.97 -1.44 -1.89
N ALA A 51 -2.19 -1.16 -1.42
CA ALA A 51 -3.29 -2.12 -1.49
C ALA A 51 -3.81 -2.31 -2.93
N LYS A 52 -3.84 -1.25 -3.72
CA LYS A 52 -4.22 -1.30 -5.13
C LYS A 52 -3.17 -2.06 -5.95
N GLU A 53 -1.89 -1.77 -5.74
CA GLU A 53 -0.80 -2.52 -6.39
C GLU A 53 -0.87 -4.02 -6.08
N ALA A 54 -1.17 -4.37 -4.83
CA ALA A 54 -1.35 -5.75 -4.42
C ALA A 54 -2.54 -6.42 -5.13
N LEU A 55 -3.70 -5.75 -5.22
CA LEU A 55 -4.86 -6.26 -5.94
C LEU A 55 -4.56 -6.42 -7.44
N ASP A 56 -3.94 -5.41 -8.06
CA ASP A 56 -3.60 -5.44 -9.48
C ASP A 56 -2.61 -6.58 -9.80
N SER A 57 -1.69 -6.88 -8.88
CA SER A 57 -0.71 -7.97 -9.02
C SER A 57 -1.31 -9.36 -8.83
N LEU A 58 -2.31 -9.51 -7.96
CA LEU A 58 -2.96 -10.80 -7.67
C LEU A 58 -4.16 -11.10 -8.59
N GLY A 59 -4.78 -10.06 -9.17
CA GLY A 59 -5.97 -10.16 -10.01
C GLY A 59 -7.29 -10.06 -9.22
N GLY A 60 -8.40 -9.91 -9.95
CA GLY A 60 -9.71 -9.57 -9.38
C GLY A 60 -10.40 -10.64 -8.51
N GLU A 61 -9.90 -11.89 -8.54
CA GLU A 61 -10.45 -13.00 -7.74
C GLU A 61 -9.73 -13.19 -6.40
N ALA A 62 -8.71 -12.36 -6.10
CA ALA A 62 -7.95 -12.45 -4.87
C ALA A 62 -8.83 -12.17 -3.64
N SER A 63 -8.67 -12.98 -2.59
CA SER A 63 -9.32 -12.77 -1.31
C SER A 63 -8.78 -11.52 -0.61
N MET A 64 -9.56 -10.97 0.31
CA MET A 64 -9.15 -9.80 1.09
C MET A 64 -7.90 -10.08 1.94
N GLU A 65 -7.79 -11.28 2.50
CA GLU A 65 -6.59 -11.72 3.21
C GLU A 65 -5.35 -11.80 2.32
N GLU A 66 -5.48 -12.26 1.08
CA GLU A 66 -4.36 -12.30 0.12
C GLU A 66 -3.92 -10.89 -0.27
N VAL A 67 -4.87 -10.01 -0.62
CA VAL A 67 -4.59 -8.61 -0.95
C VAL A 67 -3.93 -7.90 0.23
N ALA A 68 -4.49 -8.03 1.45
CA ALA A 68 -3.91 -7.40 2.63
C ALA A 68 -2.52 -7.98 2.97
N GLY A 69 -2.28 -9.26 2.69
CA GLY A 69 -0.98 -9.91 2.84
C GLY A 69 0.06 -9.31 1.90
N ALA A 70 -0.24 -9.26 0.60
CA ALA A 70 0.66 -8.68 -0.40
C ALA A 70 0.86 -7.17 -0.21
N ALA A 71 -0.19 -6.44 0.17
CA ALA A 71 -0.15 -5.00 0.43
C ALA A 71 0.80 -4.61 1.57
N VAL A 72 1.08 -5.51 2.52
CA VAL A 72 2.10 -5.27 3.55
C VAL A 72 3.48 -5.10 2.92
N TYR A 73 3.84 -5.96 1.97
CA TYR A 73 5.14 -5.91 1.27
C TYR A 73 5.19 -4.70 0.34
N ALA A 74 4.14 -4.46 -0.45
CA ALA A 74 4.04 -3.27 -1.28
C ALA A 74 4.18 -1.99 -0.44
N ASN A 75 3.57 -1.93 0.74
CA ASN A 75 3.70 -0.77 1.62
C ASN A 75 5.12 -0.53 2.12
N VAL A 76 5.92 -1.59 2.34
CA VAL A 76 7.36 -1.43 2.67
C VAL A 76 8.09 -0.72 1.52
N TRP A 77 7.82 -1.15 0.29
CA TRP A 77 8.43 -0.56 -0.90
C TRP A 77 8.00 0.88 -1.14
N HIS A 78 6.70 1.17 -1.10
CA HIS A 78 6.17 2.54 -1.17
C HIS A 78 6.75 3.44 -0.08
N THR A 79 7.00 2.91 1.12
CA THR A 79 7.62 3.69 2.20
C THR A 79 9.08 4.04 1.86
N ILE A 80 9.86 3.09 1.34
CA ILE A 80 11.25 3.37 0.92
C ILE A 80 11.27 4.37 -0.24
N GLU A 81 10.39 4.21 -1.23
CA GLU A 81 10.23 5.16 -2.34
C GLU A 81 9.92 6.56 -1.82
N SER A 82 8.91 6.70 -0.95
CA SER A 82 8.51 7.99 -0.38
C SER A 82 9.62 8.66 0.42
N LEU A 83 10.39 7.88 1.20
CA LEU A 83 11.56 8.40 1.93
C LEU A 83 12.61 8.94 0.95
N LEU A 84 12.92 8.19 -0.10
CA LEU A 84 13.89 8.61 -1.11
C LEU A 84 13.39 9.76 -1.97
N GLU A 85 12.09 9.85 -2.25
CA GLU A 85 11.49 10.92 -3.06
C GLU A 85 11.49 12.25 -2.30
N HIS A 86 11.06 12.23 -1.04
CA HIS A 86 10.79 13.47 -0.29
C HIS A 86 11.91 13.89 0.67
N SER A 87 12.88 13.02 0.97
CA SER A 87 14.01 13.37 1.82
C SER A 87 15.31 13.47 1.03
N GLU A 88 15.66 14.69 0.62
CA GLU A 88 16.93 14.98 -0.05
C GLU A 88 18.16 14.48 0.72
N PRO A 89 18.30 14.70 2.05
CA PRO A 89 19.46 14.19 2.78
C PRO A 89 19.58 12.67 2.77
N LEU A 90 18.47 11.93 2.88
CA LEU A 90 18.48 10.46 2.81
C LEU A 90 18.86 9.99 1.41
N ARG A 91 18.30 10.62 0.36
CA ARG A 91 18.58 10.29 -1.03
C ARG A 91 20.04 10.55 -1.40
N GLU A 92 20.61 11.68 -0.98
CA GLU A 92 22.04 12.00 -1.22
C GLU A 92 22.97 11.04 -0.48
N SER A 93 22.65 10.70 0.78
CA SER A 93 23.44 9.74 1.55
C SER A 93 23.38 8.34 0.94
N ALA A 94 22.21 7.91 0.48
CA ALA A 94 22.06 6.65 -0.24
C ALA A 94 22.81 6.64 -1.58
N ARG A 95 22.72 7.72 -2.38
CA ARG A 95 23.43 7.85 -3.67
C ARG A 95 24.95 7.84 -3.52
N SER A 96 25.47 8.45 -2.46
CA SER A 96 26.91 8.47 -2.16
C SER A 96 27.43 7.19 -1.51
N GLY A 97 26.55 6.23 -1.19
CA GLY A 97 26.91 4.99 -0.49
C GLY A 97 27.14 5.18 1.02
N GLY A 98 26.78 6.33 1.59
CA GLY A 98 26.87 6.60 3.02
C GLY A 98 25.73 6.02 3.86
N LEU A 99 24.64 5.60 3.22
CA LEU A 99 23.47 4.98 3.85
C LEU A 99 22.90 3.89 2.94
N GLU A 100 22.36 2.83 3.54
CA GLU A 100 21.51 1.86 2.85
C GLU A 100 20.13 1.80 3.50
N LEU A 101 19.07 1.83 2.68
CA LEU A 101 17.71 1.62 3.14
C LEU A 101 17.30 0.17 2.86
N HIS A 102 16.92 -0.55 3.91
CA HIS A 102 16.47 -1.94 3.82
C HIS A 102 15.04 -2.08 4.32
N GLY A 103 14.22 -2.82 3.57
CA GLY A 103 12.88 -3.21 3.97
C GLY A 103 12.87 -4.49 4.80
N ALA A 104 11.92 -4.61 5.71
CA ALA A 104 11.70 -5.84 6.46
C ALA A 104 10.22 -5.99 6.89
N VAL A 105 9.76 -7.24 7.01
CA VAL A 105 8.43 -7.59 7.50
C VAL A 105 8.54 -8.40 8.78
N TYR A 106 7.83 -7.97 9.83
CA TYR A 106 7.73 -8.71 11.09
C TYR A 106 6.50 -9.62 11.10
N HIS A 107 6.75 -10.91 11.22
CA HIS A 107 5.72 -11.95 11.27
C HIS A 107 5.23 -12.17 12.70
N ILE A 108 4.21 -11.38 13.10
CA ILE A 108 3.70 -11.36 14.49
C ILE A 108 3.30 -12.74 15.06
N GLU A 109 2.92 -13.70 14.22
CA GLU A 109 2.53 -15.05 14.66
C GLU A 109 3.72 -15.91 15.06
N THR A 110 4.89 -15.67 14.46
CA THR A 110 6.10 -16.49 14.68
C THR A 110 7.21 -15.73 15.41
N GLY A 111 7.12 -14.39 15.45
CA GLY A 111 8.18 -13.52 15.93
C GLY A 111 9.37 -13.37 14.98
N LYS A 112 9.31 -13.96 13.78
CA LYS A 112 10.40 -13.87 12.79
C LYS A 112 10.38 -12.53 12.05
N VAL A 113 11.56 -12.04 11.70
CA VAL A 113 11.75 -10.92 10.78
C VAL A 113 12.20 -11.48 9.44
N GLU A 114 11.49 -11.11 8.38
CA GLU A 114 11.91 -11.34 7.01
C GLU A 114 12.52 -10.06 6.46
N PHE A 115 13.84 -10.10 6.21
CA PHE A 115 14.56 -8.99 5.60
C PHE A 115 14.42 -9.08 4.08
N LEU A 116 13.90 -8.02 3.48
CA LEU A 116 13.67 -7.94 2.03
C LEU A 116 14.85 -7.33 1.26
N GLY A 117 15.76 -6.67 1.98
CA GLY A 117 16.89 -5.95 1.40
C GLY A 117 16.50 -4.56 0.90
N GLN A 118 17.29 -4.03 -0.03
CA GLN A 118 17.04 -2.74 -0.66
C GLN A 118 15.86 -2.79 -1.65
N HIS A 119 15.29 -1.62 -1.95
CA HIS A 119 14.21 -1.52 -2.93
C HIS A 119 14.64 -2.13 -4.30
N PRO A 120 13.85 -3.00 -4.93
CA PRO A 120 14.21 -3.62 -6.21
C PRO A 120 14.52 -2.61 -7.32
N GLY A 121 13.81 -1.48 -7.32
CA GLY A 121 13.99 -0.36 -8.26
C GLY A 121 14.99 0.71 -7.81
N LEU A 122 15.82 0.47 -6.79
CA LEU A 122 16.66 1.51 -6.14
C LEU A 122 17.45 2.37 -7.13
N LYS A 123 18.02 1.77 -8.18
CA LYS A 123 18.81 2.51 -9.19
C LYS A 123 18.04 3.60 -9.92
N GLY A 124 16.71 3.48 -10.05
CA GLY A 124 15.86 4.50 -10.67
C GLY A 124 15.36 5.56 -9.68
N LEU A 125 15.51 5.32 -8.38
CA LEU A 125 15.07 6.21 -7.30
C LEU A 125 16.19 7.13 -6.79
N LEU A 126 17.45 6.75 -7.04
CA LEU A 126 18.65 7.52 -6.73
C LEU A 126 19.07 8.35 -7.93
#